data_AF-A0A2H6FD35-F1
#
_entry.id   AF-A0A2H6FD35-F1
#
_cell.length_a   1.000
_cell.length_b   1.000
_cell.length_c   1.000
_cell.angle_alpha   90.00
_cell.angle_beta   90.00
_cell.angle_gamma   90.00
#
_symmetry.space_group_name_H-M   'P 1'
#
loop_
_entity.id
_entity.type
_entity.pdbx_description
1 polymer ?
#
loop_
_entity_poly.entity_id
_entity_poly.type
_entity_poly.pdbx_seq_one_letter_code
_entity_poly.pdbx_strand_id
1 'polypeptide(L)'
;MKRSISLLLIAVFILSSCSYLNRIAESVDKKLSAIGKDTRKEDEALRRKVERLLGKMDYEGALVLIKRATRDGKPEIFFGDSYVKAIEGISKKGIKYYNSEKYMSAGKTLRRAVSFMPADKKILAEIKYSSEDLELFIEDSSAHLMDRGFKEYRKGNLGYAVSVWKGILEFNPDYKDAIKAIDTATVQMKNLKKID
;
A
#
# COMPACT_ATOMS: atom_id res chain seq x y z
N MET A 1 51.94 54.59 -41.77
CA MET A 1 50.71 54.93 -42.52
C MET A 1 50.48 53.86 -43.60
N LYS A 2 49.51 52.96 -43.41
CA LYS A 2 48.67 52.29 -44.44
C LYS A 2 47.96 51.06 -43.83
N ARG A 3 46.68 50.93 -44.20
CA ARG A 3 45.64 49.96 -43.79
C ARG A 3 45.83 48.61 -44.50
N SER A 4 45.25 47.53 -43.96
CA SER A 4 44.28 46.62 -44.63
C SER A 4 44.07 45.32 -43.81
N ILE A 5 42.82 45.00 -43.41
CA ILE A 5 41.87 44.01 -44.01
C ILE A 5 42.36 42.56 -43.82
N SER A 6 41.71 41.68 -43.03
CA SER A 6 40.52 40.92 -43.44
C SER A 6 39.71 40.34 -42.29
N LEU A 7 38.41 40.64 -42.32
CA LEU A 7 37.30 39.79 -41.87
C LEU A 7 37.14 38.56 -42.80
N LEU A 8 36.35 37.59 -42.34
CA LEU A 8 35.76 36.42 -43.03
C LEU A 8 36.61 35.15 -43.17
N LEU A 9 36.15 34.09 -42.48
CA LEU A 9 35.56 32.92 -43.14
C LEU A 9 34.65 32.14 -42.17
N ILE A 10 33.38 32.54 -42.14
CA ILE A 10 32.27 31.64 -41.83
C ILE A 10 31.96 30.83 -43.10
N ALA A 11 31.65 29.56 -42.87
CA ALA A 11 31.02 28.59 -43.77
C ALA A 11 31.87 28.00 -44.90
N VAL A 12 32.27 26.73 -44.76
CA VAL A 12 31.88 25.61 -45.65
C VAL A 12 32.04 24.27 -44.88
N PHE A 13 30.95 23.76 -44.30
CA PHE A 13 30.68 22.31 -44.11
C PHE A 13 29.16 22.07 -43.96
N ILE A 14 28.38 22.85 -44.68
CA ILE A 14 26.94 22.65 -44.85
C ILE A 14 26.81 22.12 -46.27
N LEU A 15 26.60 20.82 -46.42
CA LEU A 15 26.01 20.13 -47.59
C LEU A 15 26.15 18.59 -47.47
N SER A 16 26.98 18.07 -46.55
CA SER A 16 26.97 16.64 -46.17
C SER A 16 26.26 16.36 -44.83
N SER A 17 25.82 17.42 -44.15
CA SER A 17 25.36 17.40 -42.75
C SER A 17 23.85 17.13 -42.61
N CYS A 18 23.05 17.31 -43.67
CA CYS A 18 21.61 16.98 -43.64
C CYS A 18 21.36 15.47 -43.56
N SER A 19 22.16 14.65 -44.24
CA SER A 19 22.00 13.18 -44.18
C SER A 19 22.41 12.61 -42.82
N TYR A 20 23.43 13.20 -42.18
CA TYR A 20 23.88 12.81 -40.84
C TYR A 20 22.87 13.21 -39.75
N LEU A 21 22.35 14.44 -39.81
CA LEU A 21 21.30 14.89 -38.89
C LEU A 21 19.99 14.11 -39.07
N ASN A 22 19.62 13.76 -40.31
CA ASN A 22 18.43 12.93 -40.56
C ASN A 22 18.60 11.50 -40.03
N ARG A 23 19.79 10.90 -40.16
CA ARG A 23 20.09 9.58 -39.56
C ARG A 23 20.05 9.60 -38.03
N ILE A 24 20.50 10.68 -37.39
CA ILE A 24 20.39 10.84 -35.93
C ILE A 24 18.92 10.98 -35.53
N ALA A 25 18.14 11.80 -36.23
CA ALA A 25 16.71 11.96 -35.98
C ALA A 25 15.95 10.63 -36.11
N GLU A 26 16.18 9.88 -37.19
CA GLU A 26 15.60 8.54 -37.39
C GLU A 26 16.05 7.53 -36.32
N SER A 27 17.32 7.57 -35.92
CA SER A 27 17.84 6.69 -34.86
C SER A 27 17.25 7.01 -33.49
N VAL A 28 17.05 8.30 -33.18
CA VAL A 28 16.44 8.75 -31.92
C VAL A 28 14.96 8.40 -31.92
N ASP A 29 14.24 8.65 -33.00
CA ASP A 29 12.82 8.30 -33.15
C ASP A 29 12.59 6.79 -33.03
N LYS A 30 13.42 5.97 -33.70
CA LYS A 30 13.37 4.51 -33.57
C LYS A 30 13.63 4.04 -32.14
N LYS A 31 14.56 4.68 -31.42
CA LYS A 31 14.87 4.34 -30.02
C LYS A 31 13.74 4.76 -29.07
N LEU A 32 13.15 5.95 -29.26
CA LEU A 32 11.99 6.41 -28.48
C LEU A 32 10.76 5.54 -28.74
N SER A 33 10.52 5.15 -29.99
CA SER A 33 9.45 4.21 -30.38
C SER A 33 9.65 2.84 -29.73
N ALA A 34 10.89 2.33 -29.69
CA ALA A 34 11.21 1.07 -29.02
C ALA A 34 11.01 1.14 -27.50
N ILE A 35 11.46 2.22 -26.85
CA ILE A 35 11.24 2.46 -25.41
C ILE A 35 9.74 2.53 -25.11
N GLY A 36 8.95 3.25 -25.91
CA GLY A 36 7.50 3.34 -25.73
C GLY A 36 6.78 1.99 -25.88
N LYS A 37 7.24 1.14 -26.81
CA LYS A 37 6.71 -0.23 -26.98
C LYS A 37 7.06 -1.14 -25.81
N ASP A 38 8.26 -1.01 -25.26
CA ASP A 38 8.71 -1.80 -24.12
C ASP A 38 7.92 -1.45 -22.85
N THR A 39 7.80 -0.15 -22.54
CA THR A 39 6.99 0.35 -21.41
C THR A 39 5.54 -0.10 -21.51
N ARG A 40 4.94 -0.07 -22.71
CA ARG A 40 3.56 -0.54 -22.91
C ARG A 40 3.41 -2.03 -22.61
N LYS A 41 4.37 -2.85 -23.05
CA LYS A 41 4.35 -4.30 -22.82
C LYS A 41 4.52 -4.63 -21.33
N GLU A 42 5.39 -3.91 -20.64
CA GLU A 42 5.56 -4.02 -19.18
C GLU A 42 4.29 -3.63 -18.43
N ASP A 43 3.64 -2.54 -18.84
CA ASP A 43 2.38 -2.06 -18.26
C ASP A 43 1.24 -3.08 -18.42
N GLU A 44 1.13 -3.69 -19.60
CA GLU A 44 0.16 -4.76 -19.87
C GLU A 44 0.47 -6.03 -19.06
N ALA A 45 1.75 -6.36 -18.87
CA ALA A 45 2.14 -7.50 -18.03
C ALA A 45 1.81 -7.25 -16.54
N LEU A 46 2.07 -6.03 -16.06
CA LEU A 46 1.77 -5.62 -14.69
C LEU A 46 0.26 -5.65 -14.41
N ARG A 47 -0.57 -5.08 -15.30
CA ARG A 47 -2.04 -5.15 -15.18
C ARG A 47 -2.55 -6.58 -15.15
N ARG A 48 -2.08 -7.45 -16.05
CA ARG A 48 -2.45 -8.86 -16.05
C ARG A 48 -2.07 -9.57 -14.75
N LYS A 49 -0.93 -9.21 -14.15
CA LYS A 49 -0.52 -9.79 -12.86
C LYS A 49 -1.46 -9.35 -11.73
N VAL A 50 -1.85 -8.07 -11.69
CA VAL A 50 -2.85 -7.55 -10.73
C VAL A 50 -4.19 -8.28 -10.93
N GLU A 51 -4.71 -8.33 -12.15
CA GLU A 51 -5.97 -9.01 -12.46
C GLU A 51 -5.97 -10.49 -12.09
N ARG A 52 -4.84 -11.19 -12.30
CA ARG A 52 -4.69 -12.58 -11.86
C ARG A 52 -4.75 -12.75 -10.35
N LEU A 53 -4.21 -11.80 -9.58
CA LEU A 53 -4.31 -11.82 -8.11
C LEU A 53 -5.76 -11.57 -7.68
N LEU A 54 -6.44 -10.62 -8.30
CA LEU A 54 -7.86 -10.36 -8.06
C LEU A 54 -8.75 -11.56 -8.38
N GLY A 55 -8.49 -12.25 -9.49
CA GLY A 55 -9.20 -13.47 -9.87
C GLY A 55 -9.01 -14.63 -8.87
N LYS A 56 -7.93 -14.60 -8.07
CA LYS A 56 -7.68 -15.53 -6.96
C LYS A 56 -8.19 -15.02 -5.61
N MET A 57 -8.84 -13.85 -5.59
CA MET A 57 -9.23 -13.12 -4.38
C MET A 57 -8.04 -12.78 -3.47
N ASP A 58 -6.82 -12.72 -4.03
CA ASP A 58 -5.62 -12.26 -3.34
C ASP A 58 -5.54 -10.73 -3.43
N TYR A 59 -6.48 -10.09 -2.73
CA TYR A 59 -6.62 -8.63 -2.71
C TYR A 59 -5.39 -7.95 -2.11
N GLU A 60 -4.82 -8.52 -1.04
CA GLU A 60 -3.62 -7.98 -0.41
C GLU A 60 -2.40 -8.07 -1.34
N GLY A 61 -2.20 -9.21 -2.01
CA GLY A 61 -1.14 -9.34 -3.01
C GLY A 61 -1.30 -8.34 -4.15
N ALA A 62 -2.54 -8.09 -4.62
CA ALA A 62 -2.83 -7.08 -5.62
C ALA A 62 -2.45 -5.67 -5.12
N LEU A 63 -2.85 -5.31 -3.90
CA LEU A 63 -2.55 -4.01 -3.28
C LEU A 63 -1.04 -3.80 -3.04
N VAL A 64 -0.32 -4.82 -2.58
CA VAL A 64 1.13 -4.78 -2.43
C VAL A 64 1.81 -4.50 -3.77
N LEU A 65 1.35 -5.15 -4.85
CA LEU A 65 1.88 -4.95 -6.18
C LEU A 65 1.59 -3.54 -6.73
N ILE A 66 0.35 -3.07 -6.55
CA ILE A 66 -0.08 -1.72 -6.91
C ILE A 66 0.77 -0.68 -6.17
N LYS A 67 0.85 -0.77 -4.83
CA LYS A 67 1.60 0.20 -4.01
C LYS A 67 3.08 0.25 -4.37
N ARG A 68 3.67 -0.91 -4.70
CA ARG A 68 5.05 -0.97 -5.20
C ARG A 68 5.19 -0.22 -6.52
N ALA A 69 4.36 -0.53 -7.51
CA ALA A 69 4.40 0.15 -8.79
C ALA A 69 4.13 1.66 -8.68
N THR A 70 3.27 2.07 -7.74
CA THR A 70 3.04 3.50 -7.46
C THR A 70 4.28 4.19 -6.92
N ARG A 71 4.98 3.55 -5.98
CA ARG A 71 6.29 4.03 -5.51
C ARG A 71 7.35 4.06 -6.62
N ASP A 72 7.25 3.17 -7.60
CA ASP A 72 8.13 3.12 -8.78
C ASP A 72 7.66 4.11 -9.89
N GLY A 73 6.71 4.99 -9.61
CA GLY A 73 6.32 6.11 -10.47
C GLY A 73 5.07 5.88 -11.32
N LYS A 74 4.39 4.73 -11.22
CA LYS A 74 3.09 4.54 -11.88
C LYS A 74 2.01 5.32 -11.12
N PRO A 75 1.22 6.21 -11.76
CA PRO A 75 0.17 6.93 -11.03
C PRO A 75 -0.91 5.96 -10.56
N GLU A 76 -1.55 6.20 -9.41
CA GLU A 76 -2.58 5.28 -8.88
C GLU A 76 -3.73 5.05 -9.89
N ILE A 77 -4.12 6.11 -10.61
CA ILE A 77 -5.13 6.06 -11.69
C ILE A 77 -4.80 5.06 -12.81
N PHE A 78 -3.53 4.66 -12.95
CA PHE A 78 -3.15 3.59 -13.87
C PHE A 78 -3.86 2.27 -13.53
N PHE A 79 -4.13 2.00 -12.25
CA PHE A 79 -4.79 0.77 -11.81
C PHE A 79 -6.31 0.87 -11.76
N GLY A 80 -6.86 2.09 -11.63
CA GLY A 80 -8.31 2.37 -11.70
C GLY A 80 -9.15 1.36 -10.93
N ASP A 81 -10.12 0.75 -11.63
CA ASP A 81 -11.03 -0.28 -11.11
C ASP A 81 -10.33 -1.43 -10.38
N SER A 82 -9.13 -1.84 -10.81
CA SER A 82 -8.41 -2.93 -10.17
C SER A 82 -8.00 -2.56 -8.74
N TYR A 83 -7.67 -1.28 -8.50
CA TYR A 83 -7.35 -0.77 -7.17
C TYR A 83 -8.62 -0.72 -6.31
N VAL A 84 -9.72 -0.17 -6.85
CA VAL A 84 -11.03 -0.13 -6.17
C VAL A 84 -11.47 -1.54 -5.77
N LYS A 85 -11.47 -2.50 -6.71
CA LYS A 85 -11.81 -3.90 -6.45
C LYS A 85 -10.93 -4.54 -5.38
N ALA A 86 -9.64 -4.23 -5.37
CA ALA A 86 -8.72 -4.76 -4.38
C ALA A 86 -9.04 -4.24 -2.98
N ILE A 87 -9.22 -2.92 -2.82
CA ILE A 87 -9.60 -2.31 -1.53
C ILE A 87 -10.95 -2.83 -1.06
N GLU A 88 -11.97 -2.82 -1.91
CA GLU A 88 -13.27 -3.35 -1.53
C GLU A 88 -13.23 -4.82 -1.13
N GLY A 89 -12.45 -5.63 -1.85
CA GLY A 89 -12.29 -7.05 -1.56
C GLY A 89 -11.67 -7.31 -0.18
N ILE A 90 -10.58 -6.62 0.16
CA ILE A 90 -9.96 -6.75 1.48
C ILE A 90 -10.85 -6.18 2.59
N SER A 91 -11.53 -5.06 2.36
CA SER A 91 -12.49 -4.47 3.31
C SER A 91 -13.66 -5.42 3.59
N LYS A 92 -14.30 -5.97 2.54
CA LYS A 92 -15.38 -6.96 2.66
C LYS A 92 -14.91 -8.22 3.40
N LYS A 93 -13.68 -8.68 3.16
CA LYS A 93 -13.09 -9.81 3.90
C LYS A 93 -12.93 -9.49 5.39
N GLY A 94 -12.44 -8.30 5.73
CA GLY A 94 -12.31 -7.82 7.10
C GLY A 94 -13.66 -7.73 7.82
N ILE A 95 -14.66 -7.11 7.18
CA ILE A 95 -16.03 -7.01 7.69
C ILE A 95 -16.66 -8.40 7.85
N LYS A 96 -16.39 -9.35 6.95
CA LYS A 96 -16.85 -10.75 7.11
C LYS A 96 -16.24 -11.40 8.34
N TYR A 97 -14.95 -11.18 8.63
CA TYR A 97 -14.36 -11.67 9.88
C TYR A 97 -15.01 -11.03 11.10
N TYR A 98 -15.30 -9.74 11.05
CA TYR A 98 -15.97 -9.01 12.12
C TYR A 98 -17.36 -9.61 12.40
N ASN A 99 -18.20 -9.76 11.37
CA ASN A 99 -19.53 -10.37 11.48
C ASN A 99 -19.51 -11.85 11.91
N SER A 100 -18.35 -12.52 11.82
CA SER A 100 -18.15 -13.89 12.31
C SER A 100 -17.49 -13.92 13.70
N GLU A 101 -17.46 -12.80 14.42
CA GLU A 101 -16.84 -12.61 15.74
C GLU A 101 -15.33 -12.96 15.79
N LYS A 102 -14.67 -12.98 14.63
CA LYS A 102 -13.23 -13.20 14.50
C LYS A 102 -12.49 -11.87 14.59
N TYR A 103 -12.72 -11.15 15.69
CA TYR A 103 -12.26 -9.77 15.90
C TYR A 103 -10.75 -9.57 15.68
N MET A 104 -9.92 -10.54 16.08
CA MET A 104 -8.48 -10.49 15.81
C MET A 104 -8.15 -10.49 14.31
N SER A 105 -8.84 -11.33 13.53
CA SER A 105 -8.65 -11.40 12.07
C SER A 105 -9.26 -10.19 11.38
N ALA A 106 -10.40 -9.70 11.89
CA ALA A 106 -11.05 -8.49 11.42
C ALA A 106 -10.13 -7.28 11.55
N GLY A 107 -9.69 -6.96 12.77
CA GLY A 107 -8.82 -5.81 13.04
C GLY A 107 -7.56 -5.80 12.18
N LYS A 108 -6.84 -6.92 12.10
CA LYS A 108 -5.65 -7.05 11.24
C LYS A 108 -5.95 -6.83 9.76
N THR A 109 -7.03 -7.41 9.25
CA THR A 109 -7.40 -7.30 7.82
C THR A 109 -7.85 -5.88 7.48
N LEU A 110 -8.62 -5.25 8.34
CA LEU A 110 -9.14 -3.89 8.15
C LEU A 110 -8.03 -2.85 8.27
N ARG A 111 -7.10 -3.00 9.24
CA ARG A 111 -5.91 -2.13 9.33
C ARG A 111 -5.07 -2.17 8.06
N ARG A 112 -4.92 -3.37 7.46
CA ARG A 112 -4.27 -3.50 6.15
C ARG A 112 -5.04 -2.75 5.07
N ALA A 113 -6.36 -2.89 5.01
CA ALA A 113 -7.19 -2.15 4.05
C ALA A 113 -6.99 -0.63 4.18
N VAL A 114 -7.04 -0.09 5.41
CA VAL A 114 -6.77 1.33 5.69
C VAL A 114 -5.37 1.74 5.21
N SER A 115 -4.34 0.92 5.48
CA SER A 115 -2.96 1.24 5.08
C SER A 115 -2.74 1.30 3.55
N PHE A 116 -3.65 0.71 2.78
CA PHE A 116 -3.62 0.73 1.31
C PHE A 116 -4.59 1.74 0.70
N MET A 117 -5.28 2.58 1.48
CA MET A 117 -6.19 3.57 0.91
C MET A 117 -5.47 4.46 -0.11
N PRO A 118 -6.10 4.70 -1.29
CA PRO A 118 -5.50 5.52 -2.33
C PRO A 118 -5.46 6.99 -1.90
N ALA A 119 -4.44 7.71 -2.38
CA ALA A 119 -4.36 9.16 -2.25
C ALA A 119 -5.06 9.88 -3.41
N ASP A 120 -5.20 9.22 -4.57
CA ASP A 120 -5.93 9.75 -5.71
C ASP A 120 -7.42 9.90 -5.39
N LYS A 121 -7.91 11.14 -5.46
CA LYS A 121 -9.29 11.49 -5.09
C LYS A 121 -10.35 10.81 -5.96
N LYS A 122 -10.05 10.50 -7.23
CA LYS A 122 -11.02 9.84 -8.12
C LYS A 122 -11.20 8.39 -7.70
N ILE A 123 -10.10 7.67 -7.49
CA ILE A 123 -10.16 6.29 -6.99
C ILE A 123 -10.81 6.27 -5.61
N LEU A 124 -10.42 7.19 -4.71
CA LEU A 124 -10.97 7.25 -3.37
C LEU A 124 -12.50 7.45 -3.37
N ALA A 125 -13.02 8.29 -4.26
CA ALA A 125 -14.45 8.56 -4.39
C ALA A 125 -15.27 7.34 -4.87
N GLU A 126 -14.64 6.36 -5.50
CA GLU A 126 -15.28 5.14 -5.98
C GLU A 126 -15.31 4.02 -4.92
N ILE A 127 -14.55 4.16 -3.83
CA ILE A 127 -14.50 3.13 -2.77
C ILE A 127 -15.71 3.27 -1.86
N LYS A 128 -16.45 2.16 -1.69
CA LYS A 128 -17.65 2.12 -0.84
C LYS A 128 -17.40 2.42 0.65
N TYR A 129 -16.29 1.92 1.21
CA TYR A 129 -15.98 2.05 2.64
C TYR A 129 -14.82 3.02 2.82
N SER A 130 -15.08 4.14 3.48
CA SER A 130 -14.05 5.14 3.80
C SER A 130 -13.05 4.60 4.82
N SER A 131 -11.90 5.26 4.97
CA SER A 131 -10.97 4.97 6.07
C SER A 131 -11.68 5.05 7.42
N GLU A 132 -12.52 6.06 7.61
CA GLU A 132 -13.26 6.32 8.84
C GLU A 132 -14.24 5.18 9.14
N ASP A 133 -14.96 4.66 8.14
CA ASP A 133 -15.84 3.51 8.31
C ASP A 133 -15.07 2.28 8.80
N LEU A 134 -13.89 2.02 8.21
CA LEU A 134 -13.07 0.87 8.58
C LEU A 134 -12.44 1.03 9.98
N GLU A 135 -12.08 2.25 10.37
CA GLU A 135 -11.60 2.54 11.72
C GLU A 135 -12.66 2.22 12.78
N LEU A 136 -13.94 2.48 12.51
CA LEU A 136 -15.02 2.09 13.45
C LEU A 136 -15.04 0.59 13.71
N PHE A 137 -14.89 -0.24 12.66
CA PHE A 137 -14.80 -1.70 12.83
C PHE A 137 -13.52 -2.14 13.55
N ILE A 138 -12.40 -1.42 13.38
CA ILE A 138 -11.13 -1.69 14.07
C ILE A 138 -11.26 -1.38 15.56
N GLU A 139 -11.83 -0.24 15.91
CA GLU A 139 -12.08 0.17 17.30
C GLU A 139 -13.01 -0.81 17.99
N ASP A 140 -14.12 -1.19 17.34
CA ASP A 140 -15.06 -2.13 17.92
C ASP A 140 -14.49 -3.55 18.06
N SER A 141 -13.67 -3.99 17.09
CA SER A 141 -12.89 -5.23 17.21
C SER A 141 -11.94 -5.19 18.41
N SER A 142 -11.32 -4.03 18.67
CA SER A 142 -10.45 -3.82 19.83
C SER A 142 -11.24 -3.91 21.13
N ALA A 143 -12.41 -3.28 21.20
CA ALA A 143 -13.30 -3.32 22.37
C ALA A 143 -13.77 -4.74 22.70
N HIS A 144 -14.17 -5.53 21.70
CA HIS A 144 -14.56 -6.94 21.90
C HIS A 144 -13.39 -7.80 22.40
N LEU A 145 -12.18 -7.57 21.91
CA LEU A 145 -10.99 -8.27 22.40
C LEU A 145 -10.60 -7.81 23.81
N MET A 146 -10.81 -6.55 24.16
CA MET A 146 -10.62 -6.07 25.53
C MET A 146 -11.52 -6.80 26.51
N ASP A 147 -12.83 -6.88 26.23
CA ASP A 147 -13.78 -7.61 27.08
C ASP A 147 -13.39 -9.08 27.23
N ARG A 148 -12.96 -9.73 26.13
CA ARG A 148 -12.43 -11.10 26.17
C ARG A 148 -11.21 -11.20 27.09
N GLY A 149 -10.25 -10.30 26.97
CA GLY A 149 -9.08 -10.27 27.85
C GLY A 149 -9.46 -10.06 29.31
N PHE A 150 -10.41 -9.17 29.61
CA PHE A 150 -10.90 -8.96 30.98
C PHE A 150 -11.63 -10.18 31.56
N LYS A 151 -12.41 -10.90 30.75
CA LYS A 151 -13.05 -12.17 31.18
C LYS A 151 -12.00 -13.19 31.60
N GLU A 152 -10.92 -13.31 30.84
CA GLU A 152 -9.83 -14.26 31.13
C GLU A 152 -8.98 -13.81 32.31
N TYR A 153 -8.72 -12.50 32.43
CA TYR A 153 -8.07 -11.91 33.59
C TYR A 153 -8.83 -12.24 34.89
N ARG A 154 -10.17 -12.08 34.90
CA ARG A 154 -11.00 -12.40 36.08
C ARG A 154 -11.01 -13.88 36.44
N LYS A 155 -10.75 -14.78 35.49
CA LYS A 155 -10.58 -16.22 35.73
C LYS A 155 -9.19 -16.58 36.27
N GLY A 156 -8.28 -15.62 36.42
CA GLY A 156 -6.88 -15.86 36.77
C GLY A 156 -6.00 -16.27 35.58
N ASN A 157 -6.54 -16.31 34.36
CA ASN A 157 -5.82 -16.67 33.14
C ASN A 157 -4.98 -15.50 32.60
N LEU A 158 -4.12 -14.93 33.44
CA LEU A 158 -3.39 -13.69 33.16
C LEU A 158 -2.54 -13.77 31.88
N GLY A 159 -1.87 -14.90 31.64
CA GLY A 159 -1.06 -15.08 30.44
C GLY A 159 -1.87 -15.00 29.14
N TYR A 160 -3.07 -15.61 29.13
CA TYR A 160 -3.96 -15.55 27.97
C TYR A 160 -4.57 -14.16 27.80
N ALA A 161 -4.98 -13.49 28.89
CA ALA A 161 -5.46 -12.11 28.85
C ALA A 161 -4.42 -11.17 28.22
N VAL A 162 -3.16 -11.24 28.67
CA VAL A 162 -2.04 -10.46 28.11
C VAL A 162 -1.83 -10.77 26.63
N SER A 163 -1.93 -12.04 26.22
CA SER A 163 -1.80 -12.42 24.81
C SER A 163 -2.90 -11.81 23.93
N VAL A 164 -4.14 -11.77 24.43
CA VAL A 164 -5.27 -11.16 23.70
C VAL A 164 -5.05 -9.66 23.51
N TRP A 165 -4.68 -8.94 24.59
CA TRP A 165 -4.43 -7.50 24.52
C TRP A 165 -3.23 -7.15 23.64
N LYS A 166 -2.14 -7.94 23.67
CA LYS A 166 -1.02 -7.75 22.74
C LYS A 166 -1.44 -7.91 21.28
N GLY A 167 -2.38 -8.83 21.00
CA GLY A 167 -2.92 -8.99 19.66
C GLY A 167 -3.73 -7.79 19.18
N ILE A 168 -4.36 -7.01 20.08
CA ILE A 168 -4.99 -5.73 19.73
C ILE A 168 -3.94 -4.77 19.17
N LEU A 169 -2.79 -4.67 19.85
CA LEU A 169 -1.71 -3.75 19.48
C LEU A 169 -1.04 -4.08 18.13
N GLU A 170 -1.23 -5.29 17.60
CA GLU A 170 -0.77 -5.63 16.25
C GLU A 170 -1.53 -4.89 15.14
N PHE A 171 -2.75 -4.42 15.41
CA PHE A 171 -3.57 -3.71 14.43
C PHE A 171 -4.10 -2.37 14.94
N ASN A 172 -3.99 -2.09 16.24
CA ASN A 172 -4.32 -0.82 16.87
C ASN A 172 -3.23 -0.47 17.90
N PRO A 173 -2.04 -0.02 17.45
CA PRO A 173 -0.85 0.10 18.30
C PRO A 173 -0.99 1.13 19.42
N ASP A 174 -1.86 2.13 19.24
CA ASP A 174 -2.06 3.22 20.21
C ASP A 174 -3.26 2.99 21.14
N TYR A 175 -3.81 1.78 21.15
CA TYR A 175 -4.98 1.44 21.96
C TYR A 175 -4.65 1.42 23.46
N LYS A 176 -4.84 2.58 24.11
CA LYS A 176 -4.38 2.88 25.46
C LYS A 176 -4.82 1.87 26.52
N ASP A 177 -6.03 1.33 26.39
CA ASP A 177 -6.58 0.42 27.40
C ASP A 177 -5.89 -0.94 27.37
N ALA A 178 -5.53 -1.44 26.18
CA ALA A 178 -4.75 -2.67 26.04
C ALA A 178 -3.35 -2.50 26.64
N ILE A 179 -2.68 -1.36 26.38
CA ILE A 179 -1.37 -1.05 26.96
C ILE A 179 -1.42 -1.10 28.48
N LYS A 180 -2.35 -0.35 29.10
CA LYS A 180 -2.51 -0.30 30.56
C LYS A 180 -2.85 -1.68 31.16
N ALA A 181 -3.71 -2.44 30.49
CA ALA A 181 -4.12 -3.77 30.95
C ALA A 181 -2.95 -4.77 30.91
N ILE A 182 -2.13 -4.73 29.85
CA ILE A 182 -0.91 -5.52 29.73
C ILE A 182 0.06 -5.20 30.87
N ASP A 183 0.30 -3.92 31.15
CA ASP A 183 1.22 -3.51 32.22
C ASP A 183 0.77 -4.04 33.58
N THR A 184 -0.51 -3.84 33.90
CA THR A 184 -1.12 -4.28 35.16
C THR A 184 -1.02 -5.80 35.34
N ALA A 185 -1.47 -6.57 34.34
CA ALA A 185 -1.45 -8.02 34.42
C ALA A 185 -0.03 -8.59 34.42
N THR A 186 0.92 -7.94 33.73
CA THR A 186 2.32 -8.36 33.72
C THR A 186 2.96 -8.17 35.10
N VAL A 187 2.67 -7.08 35.81
CA VAL A 187 3.12 -6.88 37.19
C VAL A 187 2.53 -7.94 38.12
N GLN A 188 1.22 -8.20 38.01
CA GLN A 188 0.56 -9.23 38.83
C GLN A 188 1.16 -10.63 38.59
N MET A 189 1.40 -11.01 37.33
CA MET A 189 2.05 -12.29 36.99
C MET A 189 3.44 -12.41 37.62
N LYS A 190 4.23 -11.33 37.61
CA LYS A 190 5.57 -11.33 38.24
C LYS A 190 5.48 -11.51 39.75
N ASN A 191 4.48 -10.92 40.40
CA ASN A 191 4.30 -11.03 41.84
C ASN A 191 3.84 -12.45 42.24
N LEU A 192 2.94 -13.06 41.49
CA LEU A 192 2.49 -14.43 41.73
C LEU A 192 3.66 -15.43 41.64
N LYS A 193 4.54 -15.28 40.63
CA LYS A 193 5.74 -16.11 40.47
C LYS A 193 6.79 -15.98 41.59
N LYS A 194 6.68 -14.98 42.46
CA LYS A 194 7.58 -14.81 43.61
C LYS A 194 7.04 -15.44 44.88
N ILE A 195 5.76 -15.84 44.87
CA ILE A 195 5.07 -16.44 46.01
C ILE A 195 5.11 -17.98 45.92
N ASP A 196 5.25 -18.51 44.70
CA ASP A 196 5.56 -19.92 44.40
C ASP A 196 7.05 -20.25 44.61
#